data_AF-A0A525CV94-F1
#
_entry.id   AF-A0A525CV94-F1
#
_cell.length_a   1.000
_cell.length_b   1.000
_cell.length_c   1.000
_cell.angle_alpha   90.00
_cell.angle_beta   90.00
_cell.angle_gamma   90.00
#
_symmetry.space_group_name_H-M   'P 1'
#
loop_
_entity.id
_entity.type
_entity.pdbx_description
1 polymer ?
#
loop_
_entity_poly.entity_id
_entity_poly.type
_entity_poly.pdbx_seq_one_letter_code
_entity_poly.pdbx_strand_id
1 'polypeptide(L)'
;MKTSNRKFIKLYSIMAFIFLGVLGNSQTQAADTHTLVGTNNCAIDTPALKNKVKYATYGATINLKGEFCINQAIEIKNKSALTIRGQGMGNTTLNLKPNHLDGFILSGVITDLLLEKFTIRGSATTGEANNGTKRQVGIKNNLYGATVTRGRFRNLEFDKLITGMDLNGSETSSIIDCEITHNYFHDIKGTVFLMIDNVPKWGTGYGIHSAEMKNLTISDNRFERTGRHAIYQSYNKEQSSGHVLIKNNVFIGHGSESDGSSAFGPTVQGNKYAAAVVIARSNNVTAAFNKFIDSRTVALSVEKSNIWAPSNVHLIANRFFAGKYPAPGDIWLENAANVIFWMNTNQSGNEPHCIDGPYGTRYRCNSSSPINDITDNGKFWAGTQAITEMDGYYYVMQNNMLHRVKPNYGQDPSTWSYTYSTTNWSGFQAMEVADNGALYIMQNNLLHKVTPGSHGTIWPYIYSIQNWSGFQAMKAVDNGTLFIMQNNYLHKVTPGSHGTYWPYIYSTTNWFNFSGLEAVNDDELYIMQNGLLHMVTPGPHGTYWNYDIR
;
A
#
# COMPACT_ATOMS: atom_id res chain seq x y z
N MET A 1 70.36 -13.14 -35.34
CA MET A 1 69.95 -14.40 -34.68
C MET A 1 70.24 -14.22 -33.18
N LYS A 2 69.22 -14.12 -32.32
CA LYS A 2 68.82 -15.16 -31.33
C LYS A 2 70.06 -15.70 -30.57
N THR A 3 70.23 -15.58 -29.25
CA THR A 3 69.29 -15.72 -28.14
C THR A 3 69.92 -15.36 -26.77
N SER A 4 69.08 -14.84 -25.86
CA SER A 4 68.98 -15.10 -24.40
C SER A 4 70.21 -15.04 -23.47
N ASN A 5 70.11 -14.24 -22.39
CA ASN A 5 69.77 -14.79 -21.06
C ASN A 5 69.43 -13.73 -19.99
N ARG A 6 68.48 -14.10 -19.14
CA ARG A 6 67.87 -13.35 -18.02
C ARG A 6 68.71 -13.41 -16.74
N LYS A 7 68.59 -12.37 -15.88
CA LYS A 7 68.20 -12.38 -14.44
C LYS A 7 68.52 -10.99 -13.84
N PHE A 8 67.53 -10.12 -13.65
CA PHE A 8 66.80 -9.86 -12.38
C PHE A 8 67.70 -9.63 -11.14
N ILE A 9 67.81 -8.36 -10.69
CA ILE A 9 67.38 -7.87 -9.35
C ILE A 9 67.81 -6.39 -9.16
N LYS A 10 66.84 -5.56 -8.74
CA LYS A 10 66.91 -4.25 -8.04
C LYS A 10 67.57 -3.04 -8.74
N LEU A 11 66.73 -2.07 -9.14
CA LEU A 11 66.52 -0.82 -8.39
C LEU A 11 65.37 -0.02 -9.04
N TYR A 12 64.15 -0.17 -8.50
CA TYR A 12 63.09 0.83 -8.69
C TYR A 12 63.35 1.94 -7.68
N SER A 13 63.88 3.05 -8.15
CA SER A 13 63.87 4.34 -7.48
C SER A 13 63.54 5.34 -8.57
N ILE A 14 62.67 6.31 -8.27
CA ILE A 14 62.01 7.26 -9.21
C ILE A 14 60.63 6.77 -9.69
N MET A 15 59.67 6.70 -8.77
CA MET A 15 58.28 7.17 -8.98
C MET A 15 57.63 7.42 -7.60
N ALA A 16 58.33 8.20 -6.79
CA ALA A 16 57.76 8.87 -5.64
C ALA A 16 57.66 10.34 -6.04
N PHE A 17 56.51 10.78 -6.52
CA PHE A 17 55.96 12.14 -6.44
C PHE A 17 54.67 12.13 -7.29
N ILE A 18 53.58 12.64 -6.73
CA ILE A 18 52.17 12.60 -7.23
C ILE A 18 51.40 11.32 -6.84
N PHE A 19 51.41 10.92 -5.56
CA PHE A 19 50.32 10.14 -4.95
C PHE A 19 50.27 10.28 -3.41
N LEU A 20 50.54 11.48 -2.90
CA LEU A 20 50.29 11.85 -1.50
C LEU A 20 49.85 13.31 -1.47
N GLY A 21 48.54 13.53 -1.44
CA GLY A 21 47.94 14.87 -1.45
C GLY A 21 46.41 14.90 -1.44
N VAL A 22 45.73 13.75 -1.62
CA VAL A 22 44.28 13.61 -1.42
C VAL A 22 43.98 12.49 -0.42
N LEU A 23 44.69 12.51 0.71
CA LEU A 23 44.22 11.94 1.98
C LEU A 23 43.91 13.12 2.91
N GLY A 24 43.05 14.02 2.41
CA GLY A 24 42.53 15.13 3.19
C GLY A 24 41.31 14.65 3.96
N ASN A 25 41.47 14.42 5.25
CA ASN A 25 40.42 14.38 6.27
C ASN A 25 39.12 13.65 5.87
N SER A 26 39.12 12.31 5.94
CA SER A 26 37.91 11.61 6.40
C SER A 26 37.78 11.82 7.91
N GLN A 27 37.65 13.07 8.35
CA GLN A 27 36.97 13.28 9.62
C GLN A 27 35.54 12.81 9.36
N THR A 28 35.18 11.68 9.95
CA THR A 28 33.80 11.32 10.21
C THR A 28 33.21 12.43 11.04
N GLN A 29 32.76 13.50 10.37
CA GLN A 29 32.04 14.59 10.98
C GLN A 29 30.82 13.93 11.62
N ALA A 30 30.76 13.98 12.96
CA ALA A 30 29.68 13.34 13.69
C ALA A 30 28.35 13.82 13.13
N ALA A 31 27.43 12.90 12.87
CA ALA A 31 26.11 13.23 12.34
C ALA A 31 25.44 14.27 13.26
N ASP A 32 25.24 15.49 12.74
CA ASP A 32 24.65 16.57 13.52
C ASP A 32 23.19 16.27 13.82
N THR A 33 22.84 16.26 15.11
CA THR A 33 21.44 16.16 15.55
C THR A 33 20.93 17.53 15.97
N HIS A 34 19.84 17.98 15.36
CA HIS A 34 19.18 19.24 15.66
C HIS A 34 17.75 18.99 16.14
N THR A 35 17.30 19.76 17.14
CA THR A 35 15.89 19.79 17.53
C THR A 35 15.32 21.15 17.20
N LEU A 36 14.20 21.16 16.48
CA LEU A 36 13.37 22.32 16.22
C LEU A 36 12.05 22.16 16.95
N VAL A 37 11.66 23.20 17.68
CA VAL A 37 10.36 23.30 18.33
C VAL A 37 9.57 24.32 17.54
N GLY A 38 8.51 23.86 16.89
CA GLY A 38 7.55 24.71 16.22
C GLY A 38 6.68 25.44 17.24
N THR A 39 6.28 26.65 16.89
CA THR A 39 5.34 27.45 17.68
C THR A 39 4.10 27.73 16.84
N ASN A 40 2.93 27.87 17.47
CA ASN A 40 1.68 28.13 16.74
C ASN A 40 1.64 29.54 16.10
N ASN A 41 2.75 30.31 16.13
CA ASN A 41 2.78 31.73 15.81
C ASN A 41 3.26 32.06 14.38
N CYS A 42 3.48 31.07 13.51
CA CYS A 42 3.71 31.15 12.07
C CYS A 42 4.81 32.07 11.50
N ALA A 43 5.37 33.03 12.25
CA ALA A 43 6.35 34.00 11.78
C ALA A 43 7.79 33.43 11.82
N ILE A 44 8.03 32.42 12.65
CA ILE A 44 9.39 31.93 12.98
C ILE A 44 9.67 30.57 12.34
N ASP A 45 8.65 29.73 12.13
CA ASP A 45 8.87 28.29 11.92
C ASP A 45 9.37 27.93 10.52
N THR A 46 8.83 28.55 9.45
CA THR A 46 9.25 28.23 8.07
C THR A 46 10.71 28.61 7.81
N PRO A 47 11.19 29.84 8.09
CA PRO A 47 12.59 30.19 7.85
C PRO A 47 13.56 29.33 8.66
N ALA A 48 13.22 29.00 9.91
CA ALA A 48 14.05 28.17 10.77
C ALA A 48 14.21 26.74 10.22
N LEU A 49 13.09 26.10 9.86
CA LEU A 49 13.11 24.74 9.28
C LEU A 49 13.81 24.72 7.92
N LYS A 50 13.52 25.68 7.04
CA LYS A 50 14.19 25.82 5.74
C LYS A 50 15.70 25.97 5.89
N ASN A 51 16.17 26.84 6.81
CA ASN A 51 17.59 27.02 7.05
C ASN A 51 18.24 25.74 7.59
N LYS A 52 17.60 25.05 8.54
CA LYS A 52 18.15 23.78 9.06
C LYS A 52 18.26 22.71 7.98
N VAL A 53 17.26 22.54 7.13
CA VAL A 53 17.33 21.61 6.00
C VAL A 53 18.42 22.02 5.01
N LYS A 54 18.46 23.30 4.62
CA LYS A 54 19.45 23.84 3.67
C LYS A 54 20.89 23.60 4.13
N TYR A 55 21.18 23.83 5.41
CA TYR A 55 22.52 23.73 5.97
C TYR A 55 22.83 22.38 6.63
N ALA A 56 21.90 21.43 6.62
CA ALA A 56 22.14 20.08 7.13
C ALA A 56 23.34 19.41 6.45
N THR A 57 24.24 18.86 7.27
CA THR A 57 25.42 18.09 6.86
C THR A 57 25.04 16.65 6.50
N TYR A 58 26.01 15.87 5.99
CA TYR A 58 25.84 14.45 5.71
C TYR A 58 25.42 13.70 6.99
N GLY A 59 24.41 12.82 6.88
CA GLY A 59 23.94 12.03 8.03
C GLY A 59 23.15 12.79 9.08
N ALA A 60 22.89 14.10 8.87
CA ALA A 60 22.22 14.92 9.87
C ALA A 60 20.81 14.41 10.20
N THR A 61 20.41 14.59 11.46
CA THR A 61 19.05 14.30 11.94
C THR A 61 18.39 15.58 12.44
N ILE A 62 17.22 15.92 11.89
CA ILE A 62 16.39 17.05 12.31
C ILE A 62 15.15 16.51 13.02
N ASN A 63 15.11 16.66 14.34
CA ASN A 63 13.97 16.33 15.17
C ASN A 63 13.00 17.51 15.25
N LEU A 64 11.74 17.28 14.91
CA LEU A 64 10.67 18.26 14.92
C LEU A 64 9.74 18.00 16.11
N LYS A 65 9.36 19.05 16.83
CA LYS A 65 8.40 18.99 17.94
C LYS A 65 7.36 20.10 17.81
N GLY A 66 6.09 19.78 18.05
CA GLY A 66 4.99 20.75 18.02
C GLY A 66 4.54 21.10 16.60
N GLU A 67 3.91 22.26 16.46
CA GLU A 67 3.28 22.69 15.21
C GLU A 67 4.14 23.73 14.49
N PHE A 68 4.28 23.57 13.17
CA PHE A 68 5.00 24.48 12.30
C PHE A 68 4.02 25.02 11.27
N CYS A 69 3.92 26.35 11.12
CA CYS A 69 3.24 26.89 9.96
C CYS A 69 4.21 26.96 8.78
N ILE A 70 3.84 26.35 7.66
CA ILE A 70 4.60 26.34 6.41
C ILE A 70 4.01 27.37 5.46
N ASN A 71 4.72 28.50 5.33
CA ASN A 71 4.38 29.61 4.45
C ASN A 71 5.27 29.67 3.21
N GLN A 72 6.12 28.67 2.98
CA GLN A 72 6.93 28.49 1.78
C GLN A 72 7.37 27.03 1.75
N ALA A 73 7.49 26.45 0.55
CA ALA A 73 8.01 25.10 0.42
C ALA A 73 9.42 24.95 1.01
N ILE A 74 9.66 23.79 1.61
CA ILE A 74 10.95 23.38 2.18
C ILE A 74 11.68 22.52 1.15
N GLU A 75 12.69 23.08 0.51
CA GLU A 75 13.49 22.37 -0.48
C GLU A 75 14.54 21.49 0.20
N ILE A 76 14.50 20.19 -0.06
CA ILE A 76 15.55 19.22 0.28
C ILE A 76 16.38 19.04 -0.98
N LYS A 77 17.57 19.67 -0.99
CA LYS A 77 18.44 19.70 -2.16
C LYS A 77 19.84 19.16 -1.87
N ASN A 78 20.31 18.24 -2.71
CA ASN A 78 21.67 17.70 -2.63
C ASN A 78 22.02 17.16 -1.24
N LYS A 79 21.20 16.24 -0.73
CA LYS A 79 21.31 15.70 0.64
C LYS A 79 21.58 14.21 0.62
N SER A 80 22.42 13.74 1.54
CA SER A 80 22.69 12.32 1.69
C SER A 80 22.60 11.93 3.16
N ALA A 81 21.90 10.82 3.43
CA ALA A 81 21.60 10.29 4.76
C ALA A 81 20.89 11.29 5.70
N LEU A 82 20.10 12.22 5.16
CA LEU A 82 19.33 13.17 5.95
C LEU A 82 18.11 12.48 6.57
N THR A 83 17.92 12.63 7.88
CA THR A 83 16.69 12.23 8.58
C THR A 83 15.93 13.47 9.05
N ILE A 84 14.63 13.55 8.76
CA ILE A 84 13.71 14.51 9.38
C ILE A 84 12.62 13.71 10.07
N ARG A 85 12.50 13.89 11.39
CA ARG A 85 11.65 13.05 12.25
C ARG A 85 10.80 13.89 13.20
N GLY A 86 9.51 13.61 13.32
CA GLY A 86 8.64 14.20 14.35
C GLY A 86 8.41 13.31 15.57
N GLN A 87 7.43 13.69 16.41
CA GLN A 87 7.02 12.96 17.62
C GLN A 87 5.84 12.00 17.39
N GLY A 88 5.43 11.79 16.13
CA GLY A 88 4.27 10.99 15.75
C GLY A 88 3.27 11.78 14.91
N MET A 89 2.39 11.05 14.23
CA MET A 89 1.20 11.63 13.59
C MET A 89 0.37 12.39 14.64
N GLY A 90 -0.15 13.56 14.29
CA GLY A 90 -0.86 14.49 15.17
C GLY A 90 0.02 15.25 16.19
N ASN A 91 1.13 14.66 16.64
CA ASN A 91 2.01 15.25 17.67
C ASN A 91 3.00 16.28 17.12
N THR A 92 3.47 16.07 15.88
CA THR A 92 4.24 17.06 15.14
C THR A 92 3.50 17.35 13.84
N THR A 93 3.13 18.61 13.61
CA THR A 93 2.30 18.99 12.46
C THR A 93 2.94 20.10 11.64
N LEU A 94 3.01 19.91 10.33
CA LEU A 94 3.38 20.93 9.34
C LEU A 94 2.11 21.45 8.67
N ASN A 95 1.61 22.60 9.13
CA ASN A 95 0.40 23.24 8.63
C ASN A 95 0.71 24.10 7.40
N LEU A 96 0.32 23.66 6.20
CA LEU A 96 0.50 24.41 4.97
C LEU A 96 -0.52 25.54 4.91
N LYS A 97 -0.05 26.79 4.75
CA LYS A 97 -0.96 27.93 4.61
C LYS A 97 -1.75 27.85 3.28
N PRO A 98 -3.00 28.37 3.22
CA PRO A 98 -3.91 28.16 2.09
C PRO A 98 -3.45 28.62 0.70
N ASN A 99 -2.38 29.41 0.59
CA ASN A 99 -1.85 29.92 -0.68
C ASN A 99 -0.44 29.37 -1.02
N HIS A 100 0.05 28.38 -0.25
CA HIS A 100 1.36 27.79 -0.49
C HIS A 100 1.25 26.43 -1.14
N LEU A 101 2.13 26.21 -2.12
CA LEU A 101 1.92 25.16 -3.09
C LEU A 101 2.35 23.77 -2.60
N ASP A 102 3.40 23.69 -1.77
CA ASP A 102 3.99 22.41 -1.38
C ASP A 102 4.58 22.45 0.04
N GLY A 103 4.60 21.29 0.71
CA GLY A 103 5.31 21.08 1.98
C GLY A 103 6.82 20.90 1.74
N PHE A 104 7.22 19.74 1.23
CA PHE A 104 8.60 19.44 0.85
C PHE A 104 8.76 19.35 -0.67
N ILE A 105 9.88 19.89 -1.18
CA ILE A 105 10.30 19.74 -2.57
C ILE A 105 11.64 19.03 -2.61
N LEU A 106 11.70 17.90 -3.30
CA LEU A 106 12.92 17.13 -3.52
C LEU A 106 13.60 17.62 -4.80
N SER A 107 14.89 18.01 -4.73
CA SER A 107 15.65 18.47 -5.89
C SER A 107 17.13 18.07 -5.84
N GLY A 108 17.79 18.01 -7.01
CA GLY A 108 19.18 17.58 -7.10
C GLY A 108 19.37 16.11 -6.74
N VAL A 109 20.55 15.75 -6.22
CA VAL A 109 20.87 14.36 -5.85
C VAL A 109 20.58 14.11 -4.38
N ILE A 110 19.62 13.24 -4.10
CA ILE A 110 19.19 12.86 -2.76
C ILE A 110 19.41 11.37 -2.57
N THR A 111 20.04 10.98 -1.47
CA THR A 111 20.32 9.58 -1.17
C THR A 111 20.05 9.27 0.29
N ASP A 112 19.44 8.13 0.59
CA ASP A 112 19.17 7.69 1.97
C ASP A 112 18.35 8.72 2.80
N LEU A 113 17.44 9.47 2.16
CA LEU A 113 16.53 10.38 2.84
C LEU A 113 15.51 9.59 3.68
N LEU A 114 15.31 9.99 4.92
CA LEU A 114 14.24 9.48 5.78
C LEU A 114 13.34 10.63 6.24
N LEU A 115 12.06 10.57 5.89
CA LEU A 115 11.01 11.42 6.46
C LEU A 115 10.06 10.54 7.28
N GLU A 116 9.92 10.82 8.58
CA GLU A 116 9.05 9.99 9.43
C GLU A 116 8.39 10.67 10.63
N LYS A 117 7.24 10.13 11.07
CA LYS A 117 6.58 10.46 12.35
C LYS A 117 6.08 11.91 12.49
N PHE A 118 5.41 12.46 11.49
CA PHE A 118 4.75 13.76 11.57
C PHE A 118 3.60 13.87 10.57
N THR A 119 2.76 14.87 10.76
CA THR A 119 1.64 15.21 9.90
C THR A 119 2.02 16.35 8.95
N ILE A 120 1.63 16.25 7.68
CA ILE A 120 1.58 17.37 6.75
C ILE A 120 0.11 17.66 6.48
N ARG A 121 -0.35 18.81 6.96
CA ARG A 121 -1.75 19.21 6.92
C ARG A 121 -1.94 20.36 5.95
N GLY A 122 -2.77 20.15 4.95
CA GLY A 122 -3.25 21.20 4.06
C GLY A 122 -4.47 21.93 4.63
N SER A 123 -5.06 22.74 3.76
CA SER A 123 -6.33 23.41 4.01
C SER A 123 -7.24 23.28 2.78
N ALA A 124 -7.01 22.27 1.94
CA ALA A 124 -7.67 22.14 0.66
C ALA A 124 -9.16 21.80 0.87
N THR A 125 -10.01 22.55 0.19
CA THR A 125 -11.43 22.21 0.03
C THR A 125 -11.69 21.63 -1.36
N THR A 126 -12.78 20.89 -1.51
CA THR A 126 -13.18 20.31 -2.80
C THR A 126 -13.38 21.39 -3.87
N GLY A 127 -13.98 22.53 -3.52
CA GLY A 127 -14.18 23.66 -4.44
C GLY A 127 -12.87 24.30 -4.93
N GLU A 128 -11.85 24.36 -4.08
CA GLU A 128 -10.53 24.90 -4.45
C GLU A 128 -9.72 23.95 -5.34
N ALA A 129 -9.86 22.65 -5.10
CA ALA A 129 -9.32 21.63 -5.99
C ALA A 129 -9.93 21.81 -7.39
N ASN A 130 -11.26 21.90 -7.49
CA ASN A 130 -11.98 21.99 -8.76
C ASN A 130 -11.71 23.25 -9.59
N ASN A 131 -11.26 24.36 -8.99
CA ASN A 131 -10.92 25.56 -9.76
C ASN A 131 -9.45 25.58 -10.23
N GLY A 132 -8.63 24.60 -9.82
CA GLY A 132 -7.21 24.54 -10.13
C GLY A 132 -6.38 25.72 -9.57
N THR A 133 -6.99 26.54 -8.71
CA THR A 133 -6.41 27.77 -8.15
C THR A 133 -5.46 27.48 -6.98
N LYS A 134 -5.56 26.29 -6.38
CA LYS A 134 -4.65 25.80 -5.35
C LYS A 134 -4.07 24.46 -5.77
N ARG A 135 -2.77 24.29 -5.53
CA ARG A 135 -2.10 22.98 -5.48
C ARG A 135 -1.53 22.91 -4.07
N GLN A 136 -1.87 21.90 -3.29
CA GLN A 136 -1.26 21.67 -1.97
C GLN A 136 -0.75 20.25 -1.97
N VAL A 137 0.56 20.11 -2.17
CA VAL A 137 1.24 18.82 -2.21
C VAL A 137 2.05 18.63 -0.93
N GLY A 138 1.88 17.50 -0.24
CA GLY A 138 2.64 17.24 0.98
C GLY A 138 4.14 17.11 0.70
N ILE A 139 4.49 16.16 -0.17
CA ILE A 139 5.87 15.95 -0.65
C ILE A 139 5.82 15.87 -2.17
N LYS A 140 6.66 16.64 -2.85
CA LYS A 140 6.82 16.50 -4.30
C LYS A 140 8.26 16.38 -4.73
N ASN A 141 8.49 15.75 -5.87
CA ASN A 141 9.74 15.89 -6.59
C ASN A 141 9.70 17.10 -7.53
N ASN A 142 10.87 17.68 -7.77
CA ASN A 142 11.05 18.58 -8.90
C ASN A 142 11.20 17.73 -10.17
N LEU A 143 10.18 17.77 -11.04
CA LEU A 143 10.06 16.98 -12.28
C LEU A 143 11.31 17.03 -13.17
N TYR A 144 12.10 18.10 -13.09
CA TYR A 144 13.31 18.27 -13.87
C TYR A 144 14.51 18.42 -12.93
N GLY A 145 15.20 17.30 -12.65
CA GLY A 145 16.50 17.31 -11.97
C GLY A 145 16.52 16.83 -10.52
N ALA A 146 15.53 16.05 -10.07
CA ALA A 146 15.62 15.30 -8.81
C ALA A 146 16.03 13.83 -9.05
N THR A 147 17.13 13.38 -8.46
CA THR A 147 17.48 11.96 -8.35
C THR A 147 17.36 11.56 -6.89
N VAL A 148 16.43 10.68 -6.57
CA VAL A 148 16.19 10.20 -5.20
C VAL A 148 16.47 8.69 -5.16
N THR A 149 17.42 8.28 -4.33
CA THR A 149 17.80 6.86 -4.19
C THR A 149 17.70 6.43 -2.74
N ARG A 150 17.07 5.29 -2.45
CA ARG A 150 16.87 4.78 -1.07
C ARG A 150 16.13 5.76 -0.15
N GLY A 151 15.19 6.51 -0.74
CA GLY A 151 14.29 7.38 0.01
C GLY A 151 13.24 6.57 0.78
N ARG A 152 13.03 6.89 2.05
CA ARG A 152 12.07 6.23 2.94
C ARG A 152 11.11 7.24 3.52
N PHE A 153 9.83 7.05 3.26
CA PHE A 153 8.74 7.92 3.73
C PHE A 153 7.79 7.07 4.55
N ARG A 154 7.82 7.21 5.88
CA ARG A 154 7.07 6.30 6.75
C ARG A 154 6.48 6.90 7.99
N ASN A 155 5.36 6.36 8.47
CA ASN A 155 4.67 6.87 9.65
C ASN A 155 4.32 8.37 9.51
N LEU A 156 3.98 8.81 8.30
CA LEU A 156 3.52 10.17 8.02
C LEU A 156 2.01 10.21 7.90
N GLU A 157 1.40 11.32 8.30
CA GLU A 157 -0.01 11.60 8.07
C GLU A 157 -0.15 12.73 7.04
N PHE A 158 -1.05 12.56 6.08
CA PHE A 158 -1.38 13.52 5.03
C PHE A 158 -2.86 13.85 5.12
N ASP A 159 -3.17 15.08 5.56
CA ASP A 159 -4.53 15.52 5.89
C ASP A 159 -4.94 16.72 5.03
N LYS A 160 -6.11 16.67 4.40
CA LYS A 160 -6.71 17.81 3.66
C LYS A 160 -5.77 18.46 2.64
N LEU A 161 -4.99 17.64 1.95
CA LEU A 161 -4.14 18.04 0.83
C LEU A 161 -4.84 17.76 -0.49
N ILE A 162 -4.37 18.36 -1.58
CA ILE A 162 -4.78 17.94 -2.92
C ILE A 162 -4.04 16.67 -3.30
N THR A 163 -2.72 16.66 -3.08
CA THR A 163 -1.89 15.47 -3.28
C THR A 163 -1.07 15.20 -2.03
N GLY A 164 -1.05 13.95 -1.55
CA GLY A 164 -0.19 13.56 -0.44
C GLY A 164 1.27 13.57 -0.87
N MET A 165 1.61 12.70 -1.83
CA MET A 165 2.93 12.61 -2.45
C MET A 165 2.86 12.66 -3.98
N ASP A 166 3.68 13.49 -4.60
CA ASP A 166 3.87 13.57 -6.05
C ASP A 166 5.33 13.23 -6.39
N LEU A 167 5.59 11.96 -6.63
CA LEU A 167 6.92 11.40 -6.91
C LEU A 167 7.00 10.94 -8.37
N ASN A 168 7.01 11.92 -9.26
CA ASN A 168 6.95 11.71 -10.70
C ASN A 168 8.34 11.87 -11.34
N GLY A 169 8.96 10.75 -11.72
CA GLY A 169 10.18 10.74 -12.51
C GLY A 169 10.01 11.31 -13.92
N SER A 170 11.12 11.52 -14.61
CA SER A 170 11.16 12.02 -15.99
C SER A 170 12.45 11.55 -16.62
N GLU A 171 12.67 11.84 -17.91
CA GLU A 171 13.96 11.56 -18.56
C GLU A 171 15.17 12.19 -17.84
N THR A 172 14.93 13.20 -17.00
CA THR A 172 15.96 13.94 -16.26
C THR A 172 15.85 13.80 -14.73
N SER A 173 14.92 12.98 -14.23
CA SER A 173 14.74 12.71 -12.80
C SER A 173 14.54 11.22 -12.56
N SER A 174 15.13 10.69 -11.50
CA SER A 174 15.07 9.24 -11.25
C SER A 174 14.78 8.96 -9.80
N ILE A 175 13.81 8.10 -9.54
CA ILE A 175 13.49 7.66 -8.18
C ILE A 175 13.65 6.15 -8.10
N ILE A 176 14.60 5.70 -7.28
CA ILE A 176 15.12 4.34 -7.28
C ILE A 176 15.18 3.79 -5.86
N ASP A 177 14.79 2.53 -5.67
CA ASP A 177 14.88 1.79 -4.40
C ASP A 177 14.18 2.52 -3.24
N CYS A 178 13.02 3.10 -3.49
CA CYS A 178 12.31 3.91 -2.49
C CYS A 178 11.16 3.14 -1.82
N GLU A 179 10.85 3.53 -0.59
CA GLU A 179 9.80 2.92 0.23
C GLU A 179 8.83 3.99 0.75
N ILE A 180 7.54 3.74 0.57
CA ILE A 180 6.45 4.55 1.11
C ILE A 180 5.59 3.62 1.96
N THR A 181 5.79 3.65 3.29
CA THR A 181 5.19 2.63 4.18
C THR A 181 4.57 3.17 5.45
N HIS A 182 3.52 2.51 5.95
CA HIS A 182 2.89 2.88 7.24
C HIS A 182 2.43 4.35 7.29
N ASN A 183 2.04 4.94 6.16
CA ASN A 183 1.53 6.31 6.12
C ASN A 183 0.00 6.31 6.15
N TYR A 184 -0.57 7.38 6.66
CA TYR A 184 -2.01 7.61 6.70
C TYR A 184 -2.38 8.79 5.81
N PHE A 185 -3.11 8.54 4.74
CA PHE A 185 -3.61 9.56 3.82
C PHE A 185 -5.11 9.67 4.02
N HIS A 186 -5.60 10.82 4.44
CA HIS A 186 -7.04 11.01 4.58
C HIS A 186 -7.52 12.38 4.14
N ASP A 187 -8.76 12.39 3.65
CA ASP A 187 -9.43 13.59 3.15
C ASP A 187 -8.64 14.28 2.02
N ILE A 188 -7.91 13.49 1.23
CA ILE A 188 -7.15 13.97 0.06
C ILE A 188 -8.14 14.40 -1.02
N LYS A 189 -8.07 15.67 -1.40
CA LYS A 189 -9.00 16.32 -2.32
C LYS A 189 -8.54 16.13 -3.76
N GLY A 190 -9.31 15.34 -4.50
CA GLY A 190 -9.13 15.18 -5.94
C GLY A 190 -10.02 16.13 -6.74
N THR A 191 -9.59 16.49 -7.94
CA THR A 191 -10.41 17.16 -8.94
C THR A 191 -10.83 16.14 -9.99
N VAL A 192 -12.03 16.30 -10.52
CA VAL A 192 -12.45 15.58 -11.72
C VAL A 192 -11.90 16.22 -12.98
N PHE A 193 -12.12 15.53 -14.10
CA PHE A 193 -12.07 16.12 -15.42
C PHE A 193 -12.92 17.39 -15.45
N LEU A 194 -12.28 18.52 -15.70
CA LEU A 194 -12.96 19.82 -15.76
C LEU A 194 -12.90 20.32 -17.20
N MET A 195 -14.05 20.76 -17.70
CA MET A 195 -14.08 21.60 -18.89
C MET A 195 -13.87 23.03 -18.41
N ILE A 196 -12.63 23.52 -18.45
CA ILE A 196 -12.36 24.95 -18.23
C ILE A 196 -12.28 25.59 -19.60
N ASP A 197 -13.19 26.51 -19.90
CA ASP A 197 -13.29 27.20 -21.19
C ASP A 197 -13.47 26.25 -22.39
N ASN A 198 -14.29 25.20 -22.24
CA ASN A 198 -14.45 24.10 -23.21
C ASN A 198 -13.16 23.31 -23.51
N VAL A 199 -12.10 23.49 -22.72
CA VAL A 199 -10.88 22.69 -22.83
C VAL A 199 -10.91 21.57 -21.78
N PRO A 200 -10.81 20.30 -22.22
CA PRO A 200 -10.54 19.16 -21.37
C PRO A 200 -9.32 19.39 -20.47
N LYS A 201 -9.53 19.54 -19.16
CA LYS A 201 -8.45 19.51 -18.18
C LYS A 201 -8.54 18.21 -17.39
N TRP A 202 -7.48 17.41 -17.49
CA TRP A 202 -7.30 16.22 -16.68
C TRP A 202 -7.31 16.61 -15.20
N GLY A 203 -7.97 15.79 -14.39
CA GLY A 203 -8.05 16.04 -12.96
C GLY A 203 -6.67 16.04 -12.30
N THR A 204 -6.59 16.54 -11.07
CA THR A 204 -5.43 16.41 -10.19
C THR A 204 -5.85 15.80 -8.85
N GLY A 205 -4.89 15.52 -7.98
CA GLY A 205 -5.12 15.05 -6.62
C GLY A 205 -5.00 13.53 -6.48
N TYR A 206 -3.99 13.14 -5.71
CA TYR A 206 -3.55 11.76 -5.53
C TYR A 206 -3.17 11.54 -4.07
N GLY A 207 -3.45 10.39 -3.47
CA GLY A 207 -2.76 10.03 -2.23
C GLY A 207 -1.25 9.94 -2.51
N ILE A 208 -0.89 9.07 -3.44
CA ILE A 208 0.45 8.93 -4.01
C ILE A 208 0.36 8.94 -5.53
N HIS A 209 1.10 9.83 -6.17
CA HIS A 209 1.42 9.76 -7.59
C HIS A 209 2.85 9.27 -7.73
N SER A 210 3.02 8.11 -8.36
CA SER A 210 4.32 7.51 -8.67
C SER A 210 4.46 7.34 -10.17
N ALA A 211 5.55 7.87 -10.73
CA ALA A 211 5.81 7.72 -12.16
C ALA A 211 7.29 7.57 -12.49
N GLU A 212 7.60 6.73 -13.50
CA GLU A 212 8.97 6.38 -13.90
C GLU A 212 9.89 5.91 -12.74
N MET A 213 9.31 5.29 -11.71
CA MET A 213 10.04 4.82 -10.52
C MET A 213 10.56 3.39 -10.70
N LYS A 214 11.74 3.09 -10.13
CA LYS A 214 12.36 1.76 -10.17
C LYS A 214 12.49 1.19 -8.76
N ASN A 215 12.08 -0.07 -8.56
CA ASN A 215 12.17 -0.75 -7.27
C ASN A 215 11.46 0.03 -6.17
N LEU A 216 10.20 0.39 -6.42
CA LEU A 216 9.36 1.12 -5.48
C LEU A 216 8.53 0.13 -4.67
N THR A 217 8.50 0.30 -3.35
CA THR A 217 7.53 -0.37 -2.48
C THR A 217 6.57 0.65 -1.88
N ILE A 218 5.28 0.47 -2.13
CA ILE A 218 4.18 1.18 -1.46
C ILE A 218 3.43 0.16 -0.63
N SER A 219 3.67 0.10 0.68
CA SER A 219 3.07 -0.92 1.52
C SER A 219 2.56 -0.46 2.87
N ASP A 220 1.55 -1.17 3.38
CA ASP A 220 1.05 -0.97 4.75
C ASP A 220 0.56 0.47 4.99
N ASN A 221 0.12 1.17 3.93
CA ASN A 221 -0.45 2.51 4.03
C ASN A 221 -1.97 2.42 4.16
N ARG A 222 -2.54 3.38 4.86
CA ARG A 222 -3.99 3.56 4.99
C ARG A 222 -4.45 4.77 4.20
N PHE A 223 -5.49 4.60 3.40
CA PHE A 223 -6.12 5.64 2.61
C PHE A 223 -7.59 5.74 2.99
N GLU A 224 -8.02 6.89 3.50
CA GLU A 224 -9.41 7.15 3.85
C GLU A 224 -9.97 8.34 3.08
N ARG A 225 -11.17 8.19 2.50
CA ARG A 225 -11.89 9.30 1.84
C ARG A 225 -11.00 10.07 0.87
N THR A 226 -10.22 9.32 0.10
CA THR A 226 -9.42 9.88 -1.00
C THR A 226 -10.38 10.17 -2.15
N GLY A 227 -10.37 11.42 -2.63
CA GLY A 227 -11.28 11.86 -3.67
C GLY A 227 -11.06 11.10 -4.96
N ARG A 228 -9.95 11.35 -5.67
CA ARG A 228 -9.72 10.86 -7.04
C ARG A 228 -8.98 9.54 -7.15
N HIS A 229 -7.68 9.50 -6.88
CA HIS A 229 -6.91 8.25 -6.84
C HIS A 229 -6.15 8.20 -5.53
N ALA A 230 -6.21 7.08 -4.83
CA ALA A 230 -5.38 6.87 -3.65
C ALA A 230 -3.92 6.61 -4.08
N ILE A 231 -3.72 5.74 -5.07
CA ILE A 231 -2.42 5.50 -5.70
C ILE A 231 -2.58 5.58 -7.21
N TYR A 232 -1.77 6.41 -7.85
CA TYR A 232 -1.65 6.47 -9.30
C TYR A 232 -0.24 6.11 -9.71
N GLN A 233 -0.06 4.84 -10.12
CA GLN A 233 1.19 4.32 -10.65
C GLN A 233 1.21 4.49 -12.16
N SER A 234 2.18 5.23 -12.70
CA SER A 234 2.30 5.42 -14.13
C SER A 234 3.71 5.37 -14.71
N TYR A 235 3.80 5.26 -16.04
CA TYR A 235 5.04 5.40 -16.81
C TYR A 235 6.21 4.46 -16.44
N ASN A 236 5.97 3.28 -15.86
CA ASN A 236 7.05 2.30 -15.74
C ASN A 236 7.28 1.63 -17.11
N LYS A 237 8.27 2.10 -17.89
CA LYS A 237 8.53 1.68 -19.30
C LYS A 237 8.86 0.19 -19.38
N GLU A 238 8.51 -0.48 -20.48
CA GLU A 238 8.68 -1.94 -20.67
C GLU A 238 10.16 -2.36 -20.58
N GLN A 239 11.07 -1.50 -21.01
CA GLN A 239 12.52 -1.70 -20.96
C GLN A 239 13.14 -1.33 -19.60
N SER A 240 12.35 -0.87 -18.63
CA SER A 240 12.87 -0.51 -17.31
C SER A 240 13.08 -1.77 -16.47
N SER A 241 14.31 -1.93 -15.95
CA SER A 241 14.71 -3.06 -15.11
C SER A 241 14.19 -2.98 -13.66
N GLY A 242 13.08 -2.27 -13.43
CA GLY A 242 12.55 -2.00 -12.09
C GLY A 242 11.18 -2.63 -11.87
N HIS A 243 10.91 -2.99 -10.62
CA HIS A 243 9.60 -3.49 -10.17
C HIS A 243 8.90 -2.46 -9.27
N VAL A 244 7.57 -2.41 -9.34
CA VAL A 244 6.75 -1.63 -8.40
C VAL A 244 5.85 -2.58 -7.63
N LEU A 245 5.97 -2.58 -6.29
CA LEU A 245 5.16 -3.36 -5.38
C LEU A 245 4.17 -2.45 -4.64
N ILE A 246 2.87 -2.69 -4.83
CA ILE A 246 1.77 -2.03 -4.11
C ILE A 246 1.09 -3.09 -3.24
N LYS A 247 1.33 -3.08 -1.94
CA LYS A 247 0.98 -4.25 -1.11
C LYS A 247 0.46 -3.95 0.28
N ASN A 248 -0.49 -4.74 0.78
CA ASN A 248 -1.01 -4.60 2.15
C ASN A 248 -1.54 -3.19 2.47
N ASN A 249 -1.95 -2.42 1.45
CA ASN A 249 -2.57 -1.12 1.68
C ASN A 249 -4.06 -1.29 1.94
N VAL A 250 -4.61 -0.42 2.76
CA VAL A 250 -6.04 -0.40 3.10
C VAL A 250 -6.67 0.86 2.54
N PHE A 251 -7.75 0.71 1.78
CA PHE A 251 -8.51 1.79 1.16
C PHE A 251 -9.92 1.77 1.70
N ILE A 252 -10.36 2.84 2.35
CA ILE A 252 -11.68 2.93 2.99
C ILE A 252 -12.42 4.15 2.45
N GLY A 253 -13.64 3.96 1.94
CA GLY A 253 -14.50 5.05 1.48
C GLY A 253 -13.90 5.78 0.27
N HIS A 254 -13.18 5.10 -0.61
CA HIS A 254 -12.59 5.76 -1.78
C HIS A 254 -13.68 6.37 -2.69
N GLY A 255 -13.45 7.58 -3.21
CA GLY A 255 -14.44 8.32 -3.99
C GLY A 255 -15.52 9.02 -3.15
N SER A 256 -15.41 8.99 -1.82
CA SER A 256 -16.26 9.78 -0.92
C SER A 256 -15.59 11.10 -0.49
N GLU A 257 -16.41 12.11 -0.20
CA GLU A 257 -15.97 13.29 0.56
C GLU A 257 -16.13 13.09 2.07
N SER A 258 -15.55 14.01 2.83
CA SER A 258 -15.62 14.07 4.30
C SER A 258 -17.05 14.18 4.85
N ASP A 259 -18.02 14.65 4.06
CA ASP A 259 -19.44 14.75 4.44
C ASP A 259 -20.26 13.50 4.02
N GLY A 260 -19.60 12.46 3.50
CA GLY A 260 -20.26 11.27 3.03
C GLY A 260 -21.01 11.45 1.70
N SER A 261 -20.92 12.60 1.05
CA SER A 261 -21.31 12.74 -0.36
C SER A 261 -20.31 12.01 -1.26
N SER A 262 -20.72 11.62 -2.47
CA SER A 262 -19.72 11.23 -3.46
C SER A 262 -18.99 12.50 -3.89
N ALA A 263 -17.66 12.50 -3.84
CA ALA A 263 -16.85 13.63 -4.33
C ALA A 263 -17.17 14.00 -5.77
N PHE A 264 -17.72 13.00 -6.46
CA PHE A 264 -18.03 13.02 -7.86
C PHE A 264 -19.44 12.43 -7.98
N GLY A 265 -20.44 13.31 -8.14
CA GLY A 265 -21.85 12.90 -8.26
C GLY A 265 -22.09 11.81 -9.32
N PRO A 266 -23.17 11.01 -9.21
CA PRO A 266 -23.45 9.88 -10.10
C PRO A 266 -23.75 10.25 -11.57
N THR A 267 -23.85 11.55 -11.88
CA THR A 267 -24.36 12.06 -13.16
C THR A 267 -23.30 12.53 -14.16
N VAL A 268 -22.02 12.62 -13.78
CA VAL A 268 -20.98 13.07 -14.73
C VAL A 268 -20.30 11.85 -15.37
N GLN A 269 -20.57 11.67 -16.65
CA GLN A 269 -20.18 10.54 -17.50
C GLN A 269 -18.66 10.27 -17.57
N GLY A 270 -17.81 11.18 -17.08
CA GLY A 270 -16.35 11.03 -16.96
C GLY A 270 -15.83 10.51 -15.62
N ASN A 271 -16.70 10.31 -14.62
CA ASN A 271 -16.28 10.07 -13.22
C ASN A 271 -16.19 8.59 -12.84
N LYS A 272 -16.60 7.70 -13.75
CA LYS A 272 -16.54 6.23 -13.58
C LYS A 272 -15.10 5.68 -13.55
N TYR A 273 -14.09 6.51 -13.82
CA TYR A 273 -12.70 6.08 -14.07
C TYR A 273 -11.70 6.51 -12.97
N ALA A 274 -12.18 7.08 -11.86
CA ALA A 274 -11.32 7.46 -10.74
C ALA A 274 -11.12 6.26 -9.81
N ALA A 275 -10.20 5.35 -10.16
CA ALA A 275 -9.96 4.16 -9.34
C ALA A 275 -9.12 4.45 -8.09
N ALA A 276 -9.31 3.68 -7.01
CA ALA A 276 -8.50 3.84 -5.80
C ALA A 276 -7.03 3.57 -6.10
N VAL A 277 -6.74 2.45 -6.77
CA VAL A 277 -5.41 2.15 -7.30
C VAL A 277 -5.49 2.11 -8.82
N VAL A 278 -4.66 2.93 -9.48
CA VAL A 278 -4.49 2.90 -10.94
C VAL A 278 -3.10 2.45 -11.31
N ILE A 279 -3.02 1.48 -12.22
CA ILE A 279 -1.80 1.05 -12.90
C ILE A 279 -1.93 1.45 -14.37
N ALA A 280 -1.48 2.67 -14.69
CA ALA A 280 -1.61 3.24 -16.03
C ALA A 280 -0.28 3.22 -16.78
N ARG A 281 -0.24 2.71 -18.02
CA ARG A 281 1.00 2.70 -18.84
C ARG A 281 2.23 2.20 -18.06
N SER A 282 2.07 1.16 -17.25
CA SER A 282 3.15 0.68 -16.39
C SER A 282 3.38 -0.79 -16.62
N ASN A 283 4.65 -1.18 -16.55
CA ASN A 283 5.09 -2.56 -16.66
C ASN A 283 5.68 -3.03 -15.35
N ASN A 284 5.74 -4.35 -15.13
CA ASN A 284 6.38 -4.96 -13.95
C ASN A 284 5.81 -4.42 -12.62
N VAL A 285 4.48 -4.38 -12.50
CA VAL A 285 3.79 -3.91 -11.30
C VAL A 285 3.10 -5.08 -10.62
N THR A 286 3.28 -5.23 -9.31
CA THR A 286 2.51 -6.19 -8.52
C THR A 286 1.65 -5.43 -7.51
N ALA A 287 0.33 -5.58 -7.60
CA ALA A 287 -0.60 -5.16 -6.57
C ALA A 287 -1.06 -6.40 -5.80
N ALA A 288 -0.66 -6.53 -4.53
CA ALA A 288 -0.92 -7.74 -3.74
C ALA A 288 -1.54 -7.46 -2.37
N PHE A 289 -2.51 -8.28 -1.94
CA PHE A 289 -3.07 -8.24 -0.58
C PHE A 289 -3.63 -6.86 -0.16
N ASN A 290 -4.00 -6.01 -1.12
CA ASN A 290 -4.64 -4.74 -0.80
C ASN A 290 -6.11 -4.98 -0.42
N LYS A 291 -6.60 -4.20 0.56
CA LYS A 291 -7.99 -4.27 1.04
C LYS A 291 -8.75 -3.02 0.61
N PHE A 292 -9.85 -3.19 -0.09
CA PHE A 292 -10.72 -2.11 -0.53
C PHE A 292 -12.07 -2.24 0.16
N ILE A 293 -12.45 -1.24 0.95
CA ILE A 293 -13.64 -1.25 1.81
C ILE A 293 -14.48 -0.04 1.46
N ASP A 294 -15.74 -0.24 1.07
CA ASP A 294 -16.66 0.85 0.67
C ASP A 294 -16.06 1.74 -0.44
N SER A 295 -15.46 1.14 -1.46
CA SER A 295 -15.10 1.88 -2.66
C SER A 295 -16.38 2.31 -3.39
N ARG A 296 -16.54 3.62 -3.59
CA ARG A 296 -17.70 4.21 -4.30
C ARG A 296 -17.47 4.38 -5.80
N THR A 297 -16.23 4.18 -6.23
CA THR A 297 -15.76 4.12 -7.62
C THR A 297 -15.01 2.80 -7.82
N VAL A 298 -14.32 2.65 -8.96
CA VAL A 298 -13.46 1.49 -9.21
C VAL A 298 -12.44 1.33 -8.09
N ALA A 299 -12.24 0.11 -7.59
CA ALA A 299 -11.24 -0.11 -6.56
C ALA A 299 -9.84 -0.23 -7.16
N LEU A 300 -9.67 -1.02 -8.22
CA LEU A 300 -8.39 -1.21 -8.90
C LEU A 300 -8.55 -1.10 -10.41
N SER A 301 -7.68 -0.36 -11.08
CA SER A 301 -7.65 -0.33 -12.53
C SER A 301 -6.27 -0.59 -13.13
N VAL A 302 -6.27 -1.26 -14.29
CA VAL A 302 -5.10 -1.45 -15.15
C VAL A 302 -5.44 -0.87 -16.51
N GLU A 303 -4.82 0.25 -16.86
CA GLU A 303 -5.30 1.09 -17.96
C GLU A 303 -4.19 1.41 -18.96
N LYS A 304 -4.52 1.24 -20.25
CA LYS A 304 -3.78 1.87 -21.33
C LYS A 304 -4.06 3.38 -21.33
N SER A 305 -3.02 4.17 -21.50
CA SER A 305 -3.17 5.50 -22.11
C SER A 305 -2.61 5.46 -23.53
N ASN A 306 -2.90 6.49 -24.32
CA ASN A 306 -2.48 6.71 -25.72
C ASN A 306 -1.01 6.41 -26.10
N ILE A 307 -0.14 6.01 -25.17
CA ILE A 307 1.30 5.80 -25.40
C ILE A 307 1.65 4.30 -25.48
N TRP A 308 1.42 3.51 -24.42
CA TRP A 308 1.62 2.05 -24.44
C TRP A 308 0.69 1.32 -23.47
N ALA A 309 0.47 0.03 -23.75
CA ALA A 309 -0.31 -0.87 -22.91
C ALA A 309 0.49 -1.28 -21.65
N PRO A 310 -0.14 -1.38 -20.47
CA PRO A 310 0.47 -2.05 -19.33
C PRO A 310 0.82 -3.51 -19.66
N SER A 311 1.92 -4.03 -19.11
CA SER A 311 2.31 -5.43 -19.24
C SER A 311 3.06 -5.98 -18.02
N ASN A 312 3.04 -7.31 -17.83
CA ASN A 312 3.63 -7.97 -16.65
C ASN A 312 3.07 -7.36 -15.35
N VAL A 313 1.74 -7.26 -15.29
CA VAL A 313 1.01 -6.75 -14.12
C VAL A 313 0.45 -7.93 -13.35
N HIS A 314 0.76 -8.04 -12.07
CA HIS A 314 0.27 -9.12 -11.22
C HIS A 314 -0.69 -8.56 -10.17
N LEU A 315 -1.92 -9.05 -10.18
CA LEU A 315 -2.95 -8.73 -9.20
C LEU A 315 -3.17 -9.97 -8.35
N ILE A 316 -2.70 -9.95 -7.12
CA ILE A 316 -2.63 -11.15 -6.27
C ILE A 316 -3.36 -10.91 -4.94
N ALA A 317 -4.32 -11.75 -4.58
CA ALA A 317 -4.91 -11.75 -3.25
C ALA A 317 -5.55 -10.42 -2.80
N ASN A 318 -5.91 -9.52 -3.72
CA ASN A 318 -6.59 -8.27 -3.35
C ASN A 318 -8.02 -8.58 -2.90
N ARG A 319 -8.50 -7.90 -1.87
CA ARG A 319 -9.81 -8.12 -1.24
C ARG A 319 -10.70 -6.91 -1.45
N PHE A 320 -11.87 -7.13 -2.03
CA PHE A 320 -12.88 -6.10 -2.29
C PHE A 320 -14.09 -6.35 -1.38
N PHE A 321 -14.41 -5.37 -0.54
CA PHE A 321 -15.41 -5.46 0.51
C PHE A 321 -16.39 -4.29 0.39
N ALA A 322 -17.69 -4.58 0.40
CA ALA A 322 -18.74 -3.56 0.44
C ALA A 322 -18.72 -2.52 -0.70
N GLY A 323 -18.31 -2.87 -1.93
CA GLY A 323 -18.41 -1.96 -3.07
C GLY A 323 -19.86 -1.51 -3.33
N LYS A 324 -20.10 -0.19 -3.36
CA LYS A 324 -21.46 0.36 -3.47
C LYS A 324 -21.87 0.58 -4.93
N TYR A 325 -22.96 -0.04 -5.37
CA TYR A 325 -23.60 0.28 -6.64
C TYR A 325 -24.04 1.76 -6.68
N PRO A 326 -23.88 2.49 -7.81
CA PRO A 326 -23.51 2.05 -9.16
C PRO A 326 -22.01 2.13 -9.45
N ALA A 327 -21.13 1.73 -8.52
CA ALA A 327 -19.72 1.60 -8.82
C ALA A 327 -19.53 0.71 -10.07
N PRO A 328 -18.80 1.16 -11.09
CA PRO A 328 -18.62 0.47 -12.36
C PRO A 328 -17.65 -0.73 -12.27
N GLY A 329 -17.58 -1.41 -11.12
CA GLY A 329 -16.77 -2.60 -10.93
C GLY A 329 -15.65 -2.49 -9.90
N ASP A 330 -15.29 -3.63 -9.30
CA ASP A 330 -14.15 -3.72 -8.39
C ASP A 330 -12.84 -3.55 -9.14
N ILE A 331 -12.75 -4.16 -10.33
CA ILE A 331 -11.58 -4.11 -11.20
C ILE A 331 -11.97 -3.61 -12.59
N TRP A 332 -11.23 -2.61 -13.09
CA TRP A 332 -11.32 -2.11 -14.46
C TRP A 332 -10.07 -2.47 -15.25
N LEU A 333 -10.22 -3.07 -16.42
CA LEU A 333 -9.12 -3.42 -17.31
C LEU A 333 -9.33 -2.76 -18.67
N GLU A 334 -8.34 -2.02 -19.14
CA GLU A 334 -8.37 -1.40 -20.46
C GLU A 334 -7.08 -1.68 -21.23
N ASN A 335 -7.18 -2.48 -22.29
CA ASN A 335 -6.11 -2.73 -23.25
C ASN A 335 -4.75 -3.09 -22.61
N ALA A 336 -4.78 -3.84 -21.50
CA ALA A 336 -3.60 -4.35 -20.82
C ALA A 336 -3.17 -5.69 -21.42
N ALA A 337 -1.89 -5.81 -21.77
CA ALA A 337 -1.30 -7.08 -22.17
C ALA A 337 -0.83 -7.81 -20.91
N ASN A 338 -0.94 -9.14 -20.84
CA ASN A 338 -0.30 -9.97 -19.79
C ASN A 338 -0.56 -9.49 -18.34
N VAL A 339 -1.84 -9.45 -17.95
CA VAL A 339 -2.23 -9.30 -16.54
C VAL A 339 -2.46 -10.68 -15.93
N ILE A 340 -1.77 -10.99 -14.83
CA ILE A 340 -1.98 -12.21 -14.05
C ILE A 340 -2.89 -11.89 -12.88
N PHE A 341 -3.97 -12.65 -12.77
CA PHE A 341 -4.87 -12.65 -11.63
C PHE A 341 -4.63 -13.91 -10.81
N TRP A 342 -4.41 -13.77 -9.50
CA TRP A 342 -4.30 -14.92 -8.61
C TRP A 342 -5.02 -14.62 -7.30
N MET A 343 -6.16 -15.29 -7.05
CA MET A 343 -6.92 -15.22 -5.79
C MET A 343 -7.42 -13.84 -5.34
N ASN A 344 -7.81 -12.96 -6.25
CA ASN A 344 -8.52 -11.73 -5.86
C ASN A 344 -9.97 -12.06 -5.49
N THR A 345 -10.47 -11.53 -4.37
CA THR A 345 -11.76 -11.93 -3.78
C THR A 345 -12.71 -10.74 -3.63
N ASN A 346 -14.01 -10.95 -3.87
CA ASN A 346 -15.06 -9.96 -3.62
C ASN A 346 -16.06 -10.53 -2.59
N GLN A 347 -16.31 -9.78 -1.51
CA GLN A 347 -17.26 -10.09 -0.44
C GLN A 347 -18.37 -9.02 -0.27
N SER A 348 -18.63 -8.22 -1.31
CA SER A 348 -19.62 -7.13 -1.29
C SER A 348 -21.08 -7.58 -1.33
N GLY A 349 -21.36 -8.89 -1.46
CA GLY A 349 -22.71 -9.42 -1.70
C GLY A 349 -23.26 -9.11 -3.10
N ASN A 350 -22.57 -8.28 -3.89
CA ASN A 350 -22.82 -8.02 -5.29
C ASN A 350 -21.82 -8.83 -6.14
N GLU A 351 -22.23 -9.28 -7.33
CA GLU A 351 -21.31 -9.93 -8.27
C GLU A 351 -20.12 -8.99 -8.58
N PRO A 352 -18.88 -9.47 -8.61
CA PRO A 352 -17.74 -8.67 -9.04
C PRO A 352 -17.96 -8.27 -10.49
N HIS A 353 -18.25 -6.99 -10.67
CA HIS A 353 -18.36 -6.42 -11.99
C HIS A 353 -16.95 -6.09 -12.47
N CYS A 354 -16.49 -6.83 -13.47
CA CYS A 354 -15.37 -6.42 -14.29
C CYS A 354 -16.00 -5.67 -15.48
N ILE A 355 -15.94 -4.34 -15.51
CA ILE A 355 -16.52 -3.58 -16.62
C ILE A 355 -15.48 -3.40 -17.72
N ASP A 356 -15.89 -3.76 -18.93
CA ASP A 356 -15.14 -3.60 -20.16
C ASP A 356 -15.14 -2.12 -20.57
N GLY A 357 -13.95 -1.59 -20.87
CA GLY A 357 -13.85 -0.35 -21.62
C GLY A 357 -14.43 -0.50 -23.03
N PRO A 358 -14.91 0.58 -23.66
CA PRO A 358 -15.53 0.53 -24.99
C PRO A 358 -14.60 0.06 -26.13
N TYR A 359 -13.33 -0.30 -25.86
CA TYR A 359 -12.30 -0.48 -26.89
C TYR A 359 -11.35 -1.70 -26.79
N GLY A 360 -11.63 -2.78 -26.02
CA GLY A 360 -10.89 -4.03 -26.28
C GLY A 360 -10.82 -5.13 -25.22
N THR A 361 -10.94 -6.36 -25.74
CA THR A 361 -10.65 -7.72 -25.20
C THR A 361 -11.24 -8.13 -23.84
N ARG A 362 -12.29 -8.98 -23.94
CA ARG A 362 -13.10 -9.52 -22.85
C ARG A 362 -12.31 -10.39 -21.87
N TYR A 363 -12.30 -10.01 -20.59
CA TYR A 363 -12.16 -10.94 -19.48
C TYR A 363 -13.46 -10.94 -18.68
N ARG A 364 -14.33 -11.93 -18.90
CA ARG A 364 -15.52 -12.12 -18.06
C ARG A 364 -15.11 -12.79 -16.76
N CYS A 365 -15.26 -12.06 -15.67
CA CYS A 365 -15.41 -12.62 -14.33
C CYS A 365 -16.77 -13.35 -14.31
N ASN A 366 -16.77 -14.68 -14.31
CA ASN A 366 -17.98 -15.49 -14.54
C ASN A 366 -18.88 -15.49 -13.28
N SER A 367 -20.15 -15.12 -13.47
CA SER A 367 -21.12 -14.79 -12.42
C SER A 367 -21.91 -15.98 -11.85
N SER A 368 -21.35 -17.19 -11.81
CA SER A 368 -22.14 -18.38 -11.39
C SER A 368 -21.38 -19.37 -10.50
N SER A 369 -20.36 -18.94 -9.78
CA SER A 369 -19.73 -19.71 -8.70
C SER A 369 -19.16 -18.75 -7.66
N PRO A 370 -19.05 -19.13 -6.37
CA PRO A 370 -18.31 -18.34 -5.39
C PRO A 370 -16.96 -17.98 -6.00
N ILE A 371 -16.68 -16.68 -6.14
CA ILE A 371 -15.62 -16.16 -7.02
C ILE A 371 -14.24 -16.48 -6.41
N ASN A 372 -13.75 -17.68 -6.70
CA ASN A 372 -12.34 -18.05 -6.68
C ASN A 372 -11.69 -17.82 -8.06
N ASP A 373 -12.46 -17.40 -9.08
CA ASP A 373 -12.06 -17.37 -10.49
C ASP A 373 -12.33 -16.01 -11.15
N ILE A 374 -11.55 -14.98 -10.79
CA ILE A 374 -11.09 -14.06 -11.85
C ILE A 374 -10.04 -14.86 -12.61
N THR A 375 -10.48 -15.58 -13.65
CA THR A 375 -9.71 -16.50 -14.52
C THR A 375 -8.21 -16.47 -14.24
N ASP A 376 -7.76 -17.39 -13.38
CA ASP A 376 -6.35 -17.59 -13.07
C ASP A 376 -5.63 -18.04 -14.34
N ASN A 377 -5.03 -17.11 -15.07
CA ASN A 377 -4.13 -17.44 -16.18
C ASN A 377 -2.83 -18.10 -15.67
N GLY A 378 -2.61 -18.14 -14.35
CA GLY A 378 -1.58 -18.93 -13.69
C GLY A 378 -1.96 -20.40 -13.66
N LYS A 379 -1.88 -21.07 -14.82
CA LYS A 379 -2.07 -22.54 -14.96
C LYS A 379 -1.33 -23.37 -13.91
N PHE A 380 -0.24 -22.83 -13.35
CA PHE A 380 0.56 -23.46 -12.31
C PHE A 380 -0.13 -23.51 -10.94
N TRP A 381 -0.85 -22.45 -10.54
CA TRP A 381 -1.53 -22.37 -9.24
C TRP A 381 -3.02 -22.69 -9.33
N ALA A 382 -3.46 -23.32 -10.43
CA ALA A 382 -4.81 -23.81 -10.59
C ALA A 382 -5.24 -24.70 -9.40
N GLY A 383 -6.48 -24.51 -8.92
CA GLY A 383 -6.99 -25.17 -7.72
C GLY A 383 -6.56 -24.51 -6.41
N THR A 384 -6.08 -23.27 -6.43
CA THR A 384 -5.91 -22.48 -5.21
C THR A 384 -7.28 -22.23 -4.55
N GLN A 385 -7.37 -22.53 -3.26
CA GLN A 385 -8.56 -22.35 -2.43
C GLN A 385 -8.45 -21.15 -1.51
N ALA A 386 -7.24 -20.81 -1.06
CA ALA A 386 -6.98 -19.66 -0.20
C ALA A 386 -5.52 -19.26 -0.29
N ILE A 387 -5.26 -17.97 -0.07
CA ILE A 387 -3.91 -17.41 0.03
C ILE A 387 -3.86 -16.38 1.16
N THR A 388 -2.77 -16.39 1.91
CA THR A 388 -2.47 -15.41 2.97
C THR A 388 -0.97 -15.15 3.00
N GLU A 389 -0.55 -14.06 3.63
CA GLU A 389 0.86 -13.74 3.80
C GLU A 389 1.28 -13.89 5.27
N MET A 390 2.50 -14.40 5.50
CA MET A 390 3.17 -14.35 6.80
C MET A 390 4.69 -14.30 6.59
N ASP A 391 5.38 -13.41 7.29
CA ASP A 391 6.86 -13.30 7.31
C ASP A 391 7.51 -13.24 5.90
N GLY A 392 6.88 -12.52 4.97
CA GLY A 392 7.38 -12.37 3.60
C GLY A 392 7.21 -13.61 2.71
N TYR A 393 6.47 -14.62 3.18
CA TYR A 393 6.05 -15.79 2.40
C TYR A 393 4.55 -15.78 2.17
N TYR A 394 4.13 -16.35 1.04
CA TYR A 394 2.73 -16.63 0.78
C TYR A 394 2.41 -18.05 1.22
N TYR A 395 1.31 -18.21 1.93
CA TYR A 395 0.76 -19.50 2.30
C TYR A 395 -0.45 -19.75 1.44
N VAL A 396 -0.37 -20.81 0.63
CA VAL A 396 -1.34 -21.13 -0.42
C VAL A 396 -1.95 -22.48 -0.11
N MET A 397 -3.26 -22.51 0.12
CA MET A 397 -4.01 -23.76 0.12
C MET A 397 -4.35 -24.09 -1.32
N GLN A 398 -3.81 -25.18 -1.86
CA GLN A 398 -4.04 -25.62 -3.23
C GLN A 398 -4.37 -27.11 -3.22
N ASN A 399 -5.54 -27.49 -3.76
CA ASN A 399 -5.99 -28.89 -3.80
C ASN A 399 -5.90 -29.60 -2.44
N ASN A 400 -6.29 -28.90 -1.37
CA ASN A 400 -6.21 -29.32 0.04
C ASN A 400 -4.79 -29.57 0.56
N MET A 401 -3.76 -29.10 -0.13
CA MET A 401 -2.38 -29.11 0.34
C MET A 401 -1.90 -27.69 0.61
N LEU A 402 -1.22 -27.52 1.74
CA LEU A 402 -0.69 -26.24 2.15
C LEU A 402 0.73 -26.04 1.58
N HIS A 403 0.93 -24.94 0.88
CA HIS A 403 2.20 -24.52 0.31
C HIS A 403 2.69 -23.24 0.99
N ARG A 404 4.00 -23.10 1.12
CA ARG A 404 4.71 -21.88 1.50
C ARG A 404 5.56 -21.47 0.31
N VAL A 405 5.20 -20.35 -0.30
CA VAL A 405 5.77 -19.83 -1.54
C VAL A 405 6.57 -18.58 -1.21
N LYS A 406 7.80 -18.50 -1.72
CA LYS A 406 8.62 -17.29 -1.62
C LYS A 406 8.34 -16.43 -2.86
N PRO A 407 7.69 -15.26 -2.71
CA PRO A 407 7.42 -14.40 -3.85
C PRO A 407 8.73 -13.91 -4.47
N ASN A 408 8.79 -13.93 -5.80
CA ASN A 408 9.84 -13.28 -6.58
C ASN A 408 9.18 -12.20 -7.46
N TYR A 409 8.91 -11.06 -6.84
CA TYR A 409 8.17 -9.98 -7.47
C TYR A 409 8.79 -9.52 -8.79
N GLY A 410 7.95 -9.23 -9.77
CA GLY A 410 8.37 -8.92 -11.14
C GLY A 410 8.59 -10.14 -12.05
N GLN A 411 8.57 -11.35 -11.49
CA GLN A 411 8.52 -12.60 -12.27
C GLN A 411 7.14 -13.25 -12.18
N ASP A 412 6.82 -14.04 -13.21
CA ASP A 412 5.61 -14.87 -13.26
C ASP A 412 5.52 -15.74 -11.97
N PRO A 413 4.39 -15.73 -11.24
CA PRO A 413 4.22 -16.53 -10.03
C PRO A 413 4.45 -18.04 -10.20
N SER A 414 4.37 -18.57 -11.42
CA SER A 414 4.69 -19.98 -11.72
C SER A 414 6.17 -20.35 -11.56
N THR A 415 7.07 -19.36 -11.54
CA THR A 415 8.52 -19.58 -11.36
C THR A 415 8.96 -19.45 -9.89
N TRP A 416 8.05 -19.07 -9.00
CA TRP A 416 8.38 -18.82 -7.60
C TRP A 416 8.73 -20.11 -6.88
N SER A 417 9.75 -20.06 -6.03
CA SER A 417 10.16 -21.22 -5.24
C SER A 417 9.15 -21.50 -4.12
N TYR A 418 8.85 -22.77 -3.86
CA TYR A 418 7.91 -23.15 -2.81
C TYR A 418 8.31 -24.44 -2.07
N THR A 419 7.74 -24.58 -0.88
CA THR A 419 7.74 -25.81 -0.07
C THR A 419 6.30 -26.17 0.26
N TYR A 420 5.97 -27.45 0.44
CA TYR A 420 4.59 -27.85 0.77
C TYR A 420 4.54 -28.86 1.91
N SER A 421 3.38 -28.92 2.56
CA SER A 421 3.04 -29.94 3.55
C SER A 421 2.40 -31.16 2.89
N THR A 422 2.73 -32.36 3.37
CA THR A 422 2.03 -33.61 2.96
C THR A 422 0.71 -33.82 3.69
N THR A 423 0.32 -32.92 4.59
CA THR A 423 -0.99 -32.95 5.26
C THR A 423 -2.10 -32.66 4.25
N ASN A 424 -3.06 -33.57 4.13
CA ASN A 424 -4.27 -33.34 3.34
C ASN A 424 -5.34 -32.66 4.20
N TRP A 425 -5.64 -31.41 3.89
CA TRP A 425 -6.64 -30.56 4.54
C TRP A 425 -8.03 -30.76 3.95
N SER A 426 -8.44 -32.01 3.70
CA SER A 426 -9.79 -32.29 3.19
C SER A 426 -10.86 -31.76 4.16
N GLY A 427 -11.84 -31.02 3.63
CA GLY A 427 -12.79 -30.27 4.43
C GLY A 427 -12.30 -28.88 4.85
N PHE A 428 -11.29 -28.34 4.17
CA PHE A 428 -10.84 -26.95 4.28
C PHE A 428 -12.00 -25.96 4.13
N GLN A 429 -12.08 -24.98 5.03
CA GLN A 429 -13.10 -23.92 5.01
C GLN A 429 -12.50 -22.51 4.94
N ALA A 430 -11.43 -22.23 5.67
CA ALA A 430 -10.79 -20.91 5.68
C ALA A 430 -9.34 -20.97 6.15
N MET A 431 -8.55 -19.96 5.77
CA MET A 431 -7.17 -19.77 6.20
C MET A 431 -6.91 -18.29 6.46
N GLU A 432 -6.32 -17.97 7.60
CA GLU A 432 -5.89 -16.60 7.94
C GLU A 432 -4.57 -16.65 8.73
N VAL A 433 -3.82 -15.55 8.68
CA VAL A 433 -2.61 -15.34 9.48
C VAL A 433 -2.87 -14.23 10.46
N ALA A 434 -2.51 -14.46 11.73
CA ALA A 434 -2.48 -13.40 12.72
C ALA A 434 -1.04 -12.90 12.94
N ASP A 435 -0.91 -11.65 13.39
CA ASP A 435 0.38 -10.95 13.51
C ASP A 435 1.36 -11.56 14.52
N ASN A 436 0.93 -12.54 15.31
CA ASN A 436 1.83 -13.36 16.11
C ASN A 436 2.60 -14.41 15.29
N GLY A 437 2.59 -14.31 13.95
CA GLY A 437 3.29 -15.22 13.05
C GLY A 437 2.68 -16.62 13.05
N ALA A 438 1.37 -16.73 13.29
CA ALA A 438 0.67 -18.01 13.30
C ALA A 438 -0.33 -18.12 12.14
N LEU A 439 -0.27 -19.27 11.47
CA LEU A 439 -1.21 -19.65 10.43
C LEU A 439 -2.37 -20.43 11.04
N TYR A 440 -3.60 -19.98 10.81
CA TYR A 440 -4.81 -20.64 11.28
C TYR A 440 -5.61 -21.21 10.11
N ILE A 441 -6.11 -22.43 10.28
CA ILE A 441 -6.90 -23.14 9.28
C ILE A 441 -8.19 -23.63 9.94
N MET A 442 -9.34 -23.28 9.35
CA MET A 442 -10.61 -23.90 9.69
C MET A 442 -10.81 -25.12 8.78
N GLN A 443 -10.94 -26.30 9.39
CA GLN A 443 -11.15 -27.57 8.70
C GLN A 443 -12.23 -28.37 9.43
N ASN A 444 -13.28 -28.82 8.73
CA ASN A 444 -14.36 -29.63 9.31
C ASN A 444 -14.93 -29.03 10.62
N ASN A 445 -15.07 -27.71 10.67
CA ASN A 445 -15.50 -26.92 11.83
C ASN A 445 -14.56 -26.96 13.04
N LEU A 446 -13.33 -27.42 12.87
CA LEU A 446 -12.27 -27.34 13.87
C LEU A 446 -11.25 -26.30 13.44
N LEU A 447 -10.80 -25.52 14.42
CA LEU A 447 -9.80 -24.49 14.19
C LEU A 447 -8.41 -25.04 14.52
N HIS A 448 -7.52 -25.01 13.54
CA HIS A 448 -6.14 -25.47 13.63
C HIS A 448 -5.21 -24.27 13.66
N LYS A 449 -4.13 -24.36 14.45
CA LYS A 449 -2.97 -23.47 14.39
C LYS A 449 -1.80 -24.29 13.85
N VAL A 450 -1.28 -23.90 12.70
CA VAL A 450 -0.26 -24.64 11.94
C VAL A 450 1.09 -23.92 12.05
N THR A 451 2.14 -24.70 12.29
CA THR A 451 3.53 -24.23 12.26
C THR A 451 4.15 -24.69 10.95
N PRO A 452 4.54 -23.77 10.05
CA PRO A 452 5.17 -24.13 8.79
C PRO A 452 6.45 -24.95 8.97
N GLY A 453 6.57 -26.04 8.21
CA GLY A 453 7.71 -26.97 8.28
C GLY A 453 8.52 -27.06 6.98
N SER A 454 9.30 -28.13 6.87
CA SER A 454 10.12 -28.43 5.70
C SER A 454 9.29 -28.97 4.52
N HIS A 455 9.86 -28.92 3.32
CA HIS A 455 9.25 -29.43 2.10
C HIS A 455 8.94 -30.94 2.20
N GLY A 456 7.74 -31.34 1.79
CA GLY A 456 7.37 -32.75 1.70
C GLY A 456 7.18 -33.42 3.07
N THR A 457 6.92 -32.65 4.13
CA THR A 457 6.71 -33.16 5.49
C THR A 457 5.34 -32.79 6.02
N ILE A 458 4.87 -33.52 7.03
CA ILE A 458 3.71 -33.09 7.83
C ILE A 458 4.15 -31.85 8.61
N TRP A 459 3.41 -30.77 8.48
CA TRP A 459 3.68 -29.55 9.24
C TRP A 459 2.98 -29.67 10.59
N PRO A 460 3.69 -29.39 11.71
CA PRO A 460 3.09 -29.49 13.03
C PRO A 460 1.86 -28.59 13.15
N TYR A 461 0.80 -29.08 13.78
CA TYR A 461 -0.37 -28.27 14.10
C TYR A 461 -0.98 -28.68 15.45
N ILE A 462 -1.71 -27.73 16.03
CA ILE A 462 -2.60 -27.94 17.16
C ILE A 462 -4.01 -27.56 16.75
N TYR A 463 -5.03 -28.02 17.45
CA TYR A 463 -6.41 -27.62 17.17
C TYR A 463 -7.19 -27.34 18.44
N SER A 464 -8.23 -26.53 18.30
CA SER A 464 -9.21 -26.28 19.35
C SER A 464 -10.19 -27.46 19.44
N ILE A 465 -10.58 -27.83 20.67
CA ILE A 465 -11.68 -28.78 20.89
C ILE A 465 -13.06 -28.18 20.61
N GLN A 466 -13.14 -26.85 20.46
CA GLN A 466 -14.38 -26.16 20.12
C GLN A 466 -14.79 -26.51 18.68
N ASN A 467 -16.02 -27.03 18.55
CA ASN A 467 -16.65 -27.23 17.25
C ASN A 467 -17.36 -25.94 16.82
N TRP A 468 -16.97 -25.42 15.66
CA TRP A 468 -17.50 -24.22 15.02
C TRP A 468 -18.61 -24.55 14.02
N SER A 469 -19.49 -25.50 14.36
CA SER A 469 -20.61 -25.86 13.47
C SER A 469 -21.46 -24.63 13.16
N GLY A 470 -21.74 -24.41 11.86
CA GLY A 470 -22.33 -23.17 11.38
C GLY A 470 -21.31 -22.06 11.11
N PHE A 471 -20.03 -22.41 10.94
CA PHE A 471 -18.97 -21.51 10.50
C PHE A 471 -19.35 -20.78 9.20
N GLN A 472 -19.14 -19.47 9.18
CA GLN A 472 -19.42 -18.61 8.02
C GLN A 472 -18.18 -17.86 7.54
N ALA A 473 -17.37 -17.32 8.45
CA ALA A 473 -16.16 -16.58 8.10
C ALA A 473 -15.16 -16.52 9.25
N MET A 474 -13.90 -16.28 8.92
CA MET A 474 -12.82 -16.02 9.87
C MET A 474 -11.98 -14.86 9.38
N LYS A 475 -11.59 -13.96 10.29
CA LYS A 475 -10.55 -12.95 10.06
C LYS A 475 -9.61 -12.90 11.23
N ALA A 476 -8.32 -12.75 10.93
CA ALA A 476 -7.32 -12.48 11.95
C ALA A 476 -7.08 -10.97 12.05
N VAL A 477 -6.73 -10.53 13.24
CA VAL A 477 -6.20 -9.19 13.52
C VAL A 477 -4.90 -9.30 14.29
N ASP A 478 -4.32 -8.14 14.53
CA ASP A 478 -3.09 -7.93 15.25
C ASP A 478 -3.14 -8.63 16.64
N ASN A 479 -1.99 -8.90 17.24
CA ASN A 479 -1.86 -9.62 18.52
C ASN A 479 -2.35 -11.09 18.58
N GLY A 480 -2.70 -11.72 17.46
CA GLY A 480 -3.02 -13.15 17.44
C GLY A 480 -4.50 -13.49 17.65
N THR A 481 -5.38 -12.49 17.68
CA THR A 481 -6.83 -12.67 17.87
C THR A 481 -7.51 -13.07 16.55
N LEU A 482 -8.53 -13.91 16.64
CA LEU A 482 -9.38 -14.29 15.51
C LEU A 482 -10.81 -13.82 15.75
N PHE A 483 -11.41 -13.22 14.73
CA PHE A 483 -12.84 -13.01 14.65
C PHE A 483 -13.47 -14.12 13.81
N ILE A 484 -14.46 -14.82 14.38
CA ILE A 484 -15.17 -15.91 13.72
C ILE A 484 -16.65 -15.59 13.68
N MET A 485 -17.24 -15.62 12.49
CA MET A 485 -18.69 -15.56 12.33
C MET A 485 -19.23 -16.99 12.35
N GLN A 486 -20.10 -17.29 13.31
CA GLN A 486 -20.74 -18.59 13.49
C GLN A 486 -22.23 -18.41 13.79
N ASN A 487 -23.11 -19.05 13.02
CA ASN A 487 -24.56 -18.96 13.20
C ASN A 487 -25.08 -17.52 13.33
N ASN A 488 -24.50 -16.59 12.56
CA ASN A 488 -24.74 -15.15 12.58
C ASN A 488 -24.31 -14.42 13.85
N TYR A 489 -23.52 -15.04 14.73
CA TYR A 489 -22.92 -14.39 15.88
C TYR A 489 -21.42 -14.21 15.66
N LEU A 490 -20.92 -13.04 16.03
CA LEU A 490 -19.49 -12.73 15.95
C LEU A 490 -18.81 -13.19 17.23
N HIS A 491 -17.75 -13.99 17.10
CA HIS A 491 -16.89 -14.44 18.19
C HIS A 491 -15.53 -13.78 18.08
N LYS A 492 -15.01 -13.22 19.19
CA LYS A 492 -13.59 -12.86 19.35
C LYS A 492 -12.91 -14.01 20.09
N VAL A 493 -12.02 -14.70 19.40
CA VAL A 493 -11.31 -15.88 19.88
C VAL A 493 -9.87 -15.49 20.17
N THR A 494 -9.38 -15.86 21.33
CA THR A 494 -7.96 -15.75 21.67
C THR A 494 -7.37 -17.16 21.65
N PRO A 495 -6.68 -17.56 20.56
CA PRO A 495 -6.11 -18.89 20.45
C PRO A 495 -5.12 -19.17 21.59
N GLY A 496 -5.38 -20.25 22.32
CA GLY A 496 -4.51 -20.71 23.41
C GLY A 496 -3.36 -21.60 22.93
N SER A 497 -2.56 -22.06 23.89
CA SER A 497 -1.63 -23.18 23.68
C SER A 497 -2.36 -24.53 23.67
N HIS A 498 -1.72 -25.54 23.07
CA HIS A 498 -2.13 -26.95 22.89
C HIS A 498 -3.36 -27.47 23.66
N GLY A 499 -4.28 -28.13 22.95
CA GLY A 499 -5.20 -29.14 23.52
C GLY A 499 -6.24 -28.63 24.51
N THR A 500 -6.45 -27.32 24.58
CA THR A 500 -7.40 -26.68 25.51
C THR A 500 -8.50 -25.96 24.76
N TYR A 501 -9.62 -25.73 25.44
CA TYR A 501 -10.65 -24.79 25.00
C TYR A 501 -10.00 -23.41 24.77
N TRP A 502 -10.12 -22.88 23.56
CA TRP A 502 -9.62 -21.53 23.27
C TRP A 502 -10.68 -20.52 23.71
N PRO A 503 -10.35 -19.62 24.65
CA PRO A 503 -11.32 -18.67 25.18
C PRO A 503 -11.85 -17.80 24.05
N TYR A 504 -13.16 -17.59 24.07
CA TYR A 504 -13.83 -16.65 23.21
C TYR A 504 -14.90 -15.90 23.97
N ILE A 505 -15.18 -14.71 23.49
CA ILE A 505 -16.36 -13.90 23.81
C ILE A 505 -17.16 -13.76 22.52
N TYR A 506 -18.47 -13.61 22.62
CA TYR A 506 -19.32 -13.44 21.44
C TYR A 506 -20.24 -12.23 21.61
N SER A 507 -20.57 -11.61 20.49
CA SER A 507 -21.54 -10.54 20.44
C SER A 507 -22.95 -11.10 20.63
N THR A 508 -23.79 -10.41 21.39
CA THR A 508 -25.22 -10.72 21.47
C THR A 508 -25.99 -10.27 20.22
N THR A 509 -25.34 -9.51 19.33
CA THR A 509 -25.92 -9.09 18.06
C THR A 509 -25.99 -10.28 17.11
N ASN A 510 -27.20 -10.57 16.63
CA ASN A 510 -27.43 -11.52 15.55
C ASN A 510 -27.30 -10.78 14.20
N TRP A 511 -26.23 -11.06 13.48
CA TRP A 511 -25.93 -10.57 12.14
C TRP A 511 -26.70 -11.37 11.08
N PHE A 512 -28.03 -11.43 11.20
CA PHE A 512 -28.86 -12.15 10.22
C PHE A 512 -28.62 -11.62 8.81
N ASN A 513 -28.64 -12.51 7.81
CA ASN A 513 -28.22 -12.20 6.42
C ASN A 513 -26.79 -11.61 6.34
N PHE A 514 -25.89 -12.13 7.19
CA PHE A 514 -24.46 -11.91 7.07
C PHE A 514 -23.96 -12.31 5.68
N SER A 515 -23.12 -11.47 5.07
CA SER A 515 -22.54 -11.74 3.75
C SER A 515 -21.04 -11.49 3.65
N GLY A 516 -20.39 -10.95 4.69
CA GLY A 516 -18.95 -10.67 4.63
C GLY A 516 -18.37 -10.19 5.95
N LEU A 517 -17.11 -10.53 6.19
CA LEU A 517 -16.31 -10.14 7.34
C LEU A 517 -14.91 -9.74 6.85
N GLU A 518 -14.45 -8.53 7.15
CA GLU A 518 -13.07 -8.11 6.88
C GLU A 518 -12.52 -7.37 8.10
N ALA A 519 -11.24 -7.56 8.39
CA ALA A 519 -10.59 -6.89 9.52
C ALA A 519 -9.45 -6.01 9.01
N VAL A 520 -9.38 -4.79 9.53
CA VAL A 520 -8.33 -3.83 9.17
C VAL A 520 -7.21 -3.83 10.22
N ASN A 521 -7.58 -3.82 11.50
CA ASN A 521 -6.70 -3.92 12.65
C ASN A 521 -7.53 -4.41 13.86
N ASP A 522 -6.91 -4.43 15.05
CA ASP A 522 -7.53 -4.88 16.31
C ASP A 522 -8.83 -4.19 16.70
N ASP A 523 -9.00 -2.93 16.29
CA ASP A 523 -10.10 -2.05 16.71
C ASP A 523 -11.11 -1.79 15.59
N GLU A 524 -10.84 -2.30 14.38
CA GLU A 524 -11.63 -2.01 13.19
C GLU A 524 -11.96 -3.27 12.40
N LEU A 525 -13.15 -3.80 12.69
CA LEU A 525 -13.77 -4.90 11.98
C LEU A 525 -14.90 -4.38 11.11
N TYR A 526 -15.05 -4.91 9.90
CA TYR A 526 -16.11 -4.56 8.98
C TYR A 526 -16.99 -5.79 8.73
N ILE A 527 -18.31 -5.60 8.87
CA ILE A 527 -19.31 -6.64 8.66
C ILE A 527 -20.30 -6.17 7.62
N MET A 528 -20.55 -7.02 6.61
CA MET A 528 -21.63 -6.83 5.66
C MET A 528 -22.88 -7.58 6.12
N GLN A 529 -23.98 -6.85 6.28
CA GLN A 529 -25.26 -7.38 6.71
C GLN A 529 -26.38 -6.71 5.92
N ASN A 530 -27.26 -7.47 5.27
CA ASN A 530 -28.37 -6.93 4.47
C ASN A 530 -27.93 -5.87 3.42
N GLY A 531 -26.72 -6.01 2.88
CA GLY A 531 -26.15 -5.02 1.95
C GLY A 531 -25.70 -3.70 2.59
N LEU A 532 -25.71 -3.60 3.91
CA LEU A 532 -25.17 -2.48 4.68
C LEU A 532 -23.78 -2.84 5.23
N LEU A 533 -22.89 -1.83 5.23
CA LEU A 533 -21.58 -1.94 5.84
C LEU A 533 -21.64 -1.44 7.28
N HIS A 534 -21.25 -2.30 8.21
CA HIS A 534 -21.08 -1.96 9.61
C HIS A 534 -19.60 -1.93 9.94
N MET A 535 -19.13 -0.81 10.49
CA MET A 535 -17.84 -0.77 11.19
C MET A 535 -18.10 -1.14 12.64
N VAL A 536 -17.42 -2.16 13.14
CA VAL A 536 -17.58 -2.71 14.48
C VAL A 536 -16.28 -2.54 15.24
N THR A 537 -16.36 -1.87 16.39
CA THR A 537 -15.22 -1.76 17.32
C THR A 537 -15.39 -2.75 18.46
N PRO A 538 -14.49 -3.73 18.63
CA PRO A 538 -14.53 -4.68 19.73
C PRO A 538 -14.22 -3.98 21.06
N GLY A 539 -15.18 -3.91 21.99
CA GLY A 539 -14.92 -3.36 23.32
C GLY A 539 -13.97 -4.21 24.17
N PRO A 540 -13.25 -3.61 25.14
CA PRO A 540 -12.48 -4.36 26.13
C PRO A 540 -13.46 -5.25 26.93
N HIS A 541 -13.18 -6.55 26.97
CA HIS A 541 -13.98 -7.56 27.67
C HIS A 541 -15.34 -7.95 27.05
N GLY A 542 -15.59 -7.65 25.77
CA GLY A 542 -16.64 -8.34 24.99
C GLY A 542 -18.09 -8.01 25.31
N THR A 543 -18.34 -6.99 26.14
CA THR A 543 -19.70 -6.60 26.54
C THR A 543 -20.29 -5.47 25.70
N TYR A 544 -19.47 -4.70 24.98
CA TYR A 544 -19.96 -3.64 24.10
C TYR A 544 -19.24 -3.70 22.75
N TRP A 545 -20.01 -3.97 21.70
CA TRP A 545 -19.58 -3.85 20.32
C TRP A 545 -20.34 -2.66 19.75
N ASN A 546 -19.66 -1.52 19.66
CA ASN A 546 -20.24 -0.36 19.00
C ASN A 546 -20.19 -0.62 17.50
N TYR A 547 -21.28 -0.32 16.81
CA TYR A 547 -21.30 -0.38 15.36
C TYR A 547 -21.87 0.90 14.79
N ASP A 548 -21.19 1.41 13.77
CA ASP A 548 -21.67 2.51 12.94
C ASP A 548 -22.04 1.95 11.56
N ILE A 549 -23.21 2.34 11.07
CA ILE A 549 -23.64 2.04 9.70
C ILE A 549 -23.02 3.10 8.79
N ARG A 550 -22.25 2.67 7.78
CA ARG A 550 -21.63 3.54 6.78
C ARG A 550 -22.39 3.60 5.46
#